data_AF-A0A120IAU9-F1
#
_entry.id   AF-A0A120IAU9-F1
#
_cell.length_a   1.000
_cell.length_b   1.000
_cell.length_c   1.000
_cell.angle_alpha   90.00
_cell.angle_beta   90.00
_cell.angle_gamma   90.00
#
_symmetry.space_group_name_H-M   'P 1'
#
loop_
_entity.id
_entity.type
_entity.pdbx_description
1 polymer ?
#
loop_
_entity_poly.entity_id
_entity_poly.type
_entity_poly.pdbx_seq_one_letter_code
_entity_poly.pdbx_strand_id
1 'polypeptide(L)'
;MHLIALPFQKQSYTYLPASPIYRDLAVDDLPISYHNLVNQQNGGYTSKSYYPTHEPTSDALSAVYIPYIAGLSPQKNRAAYEVPSILYQDQFTHRQHVPDHTLIIYEDGPRVVYLDYDKALTPQEPAVCYIDTETDQWLDLASCFSDFIQNFEHRYFELPAPPMRTFHRANAAFLHAQTSQQLAALWEEFEDSPHKEWYFKWLNYYSQVNDPSLIVTSYRAMQHQEEYFRRYLPDNYPQVKANFESNLSN
;
A
#
# COMPACT_ATOMS: atom_id res chain seq x y z
N MET A 1 14.50 -2.90 3.06
CA MET A 1 13.48 -2.28 2.19
C MET A 1 13.26 -0.84 2.67
N HIS A 2 12.71 0.06 1.85
CA HIS A 2 12.20 1.36 2.31
C HIS A 2 10.75 1.56 1.84
N LEU A 3 10.04 2.51 2.43
CA LEU A 3 8.68 2.84 2.02
C LEU A 3 8.67 4.01 1.03
N ILE A 4 7.71 3.96 0.11
CA ILE A 4 7.43 4.93 -0.95
C ILE A 4 6.10 5.61 -0.62
N ALA A 5 6.07 6.93 -0.73
CA ALA A 5 4.87 7.71 -0.46
C ALA A 5 3.80 7.48 -1.52
N LEU A 6 2.55 7.36 -1.05
CA LEU A 6 1.41 7.53 -1.94
C LEU A 6 1.31 9.04 -2.27
N PRO A 7 1.44 9.46 -3.54
CA PRO A 7 1.66 10.87 -3.89
C PRO A 7 0.54 11.83 -3.48
N PHE A 8 -0.64 11.28 -3.21
CA PHE A 8 -1.85 12.02 -2.88
C PHE A 8 -2.39 11.71 -1.47
N GLN A 9 -1.58 11.11 -0.60
CA GLN A 9 -1.87 10.96 0.82
C GLN A 9 -0.83 11.73 1.64
N LYS A 10 -1.29 12.75 2.36
CA LYS A 10 -0.40 13.54 3.22
C LYS A 10 0.08 12.72 4.39
N GLN A 11 1.36 12.81 4.67
CA GLN A 11 1.97 12.20 5.84
C GLN A 11 1.99 13.15 7.02
N SER A 12 1.83 12.61 8.23
CA SER A 12 1.98 13.33 9.49
C SER A 12 3.06 12.63 10.30
N TYR A 13 4.05 13.35 10.84
CA TYR A 13 5.21 12.75 11.51
C TYR A 13 5.12 12.78 13.04
N THR A 14 4.00 13.24 13.60
CA THR A 14 3.90 13.49 15.04
C THR A 14 3.08 12.39 15.72
N TYR A 15 3.75 11.62 16.57
CA TYR A 15 3.16 10.69 17.54
C TYR A 15 3.88 10.82 18.89
N LEU A 16 3.19 10.53 19.99
CA LEU A 16 3.79 10.50 21.33
C LEU A 16 4.05 9.03 21.73
N PRO A 17 5.18 8.70 22.39
CA PRO A 17 5.47 7.32 22.82
C PRO A 17 4.35 6.67 23.66
N ALA A 18 3.74 7.42 24.57
CA ALA A 18 2.64 6.93 25.41
C ALA A 18 1.27 6.91 24.70
N SER A 19 1.20 7.16 23.39
CA SER A 19 -0.08 7.11 22.66
C SER A 19 -0.57 5.66 22.63
N PRO A 20 -1.78 5.36 23.10
CA PRO A 20 -2.34 4.02 22.99
C PRO A 20 -2.58 3.67 21.52
N ILE A 21 -2.36 2.40 21.16
CA ILE A 21 -2.64 1.87 19.83
C ILE A 21 -3.87 0.96 19.90
N TYR A 22 -3.79 -0.10 20.69
CA TYR A 22 -4.86 -1.10 20.81
C TYR A 22 -4.70 -1.89 22.11
N ARG A 23 -5.80 -2.06 22.84
CA ARG A 23 -5.80 -2.68 24.18
C ARG A 23 -4.77 -2.01 25.10
N ASP A 24 -3.80 -2.77 25.58
CA ASP A 24 -2.70 -2.37 26.45
C ASP A 24 -1.43 -1.96 25.67
N LEU A 25 -1.39 -2.14 24.34
CA LEU A 25 -0.26 -1.77 23.51
C LEU A 25 -0.28 -0.27 23.19
N ALA A 26 0.86 0.37 23.39
CA ALA A 26 1.15 1.77 23.08
C ALA A 26 2.26 1.89 22.03
N VAL A 27 2.52 3.13 21.60
CA VAL A 27 3.54 3.42 20.60
C VAL A 27 4.95 3.03 21.06
N ASP A 28 5.26 3.12 22.36
CA ASP A 28 6.56 2.71 22.92
C ASP A 28 6.78 1.18 22.95
N ASP A 29 5.72 0.39 22.74
CA ASP A 29 5.80 -1.07 22.63
C ASP A 29 6.15 -1.52 21.20
N LEU A 30 6.21 -0.60 20.23
CA LEU A 30 6.57 -0.94 18.87
C LEU A 30 8.07 -1.27 18.76
N PRO A 31 8.45 -2.14 17.81
CA PRO A 31 9.86 -2.41 17.53
C PRO A 31 10.62 -1.14 17.15
N ILE A 32 11.87 -1.01 17.58
CA ILE A 32 12.75 0.11 17.18
C ILE A 32 12.85 0.19 15.65
N SER A 33 12.91 -0.96 14.98
CA SER A 33 12.92 -1.06 13.52
C SER A 33 11.62 -0.53 12.88
N TYR A 34 10.48 -0.65 13.55
CA TYR A 34 9.21 -0.05 13.12
C TYR A 34 9.24 1.47 13.24
N HIS A 35 9.70 2.00 14.38
CA HIS A 35 9.91 3.44 14.56
C HIS A 35 10.84 4.03 13.50
N ASN A 36 11.95 3.35 13.22
CA ASN A 36 12.90 3.79 12.20
C ASN A 36 12.24 3.85 10.80
N LEU A 37 11.42 2.86 10.46
CA LEU A 37 10.71 2.81 9.18
C LEU A 37 9.73 3.98 9.04
N VAL A 38 8.89 4.21 10.06
CA VAL A 38 7.87 5.27 10.01
C VAL A 38 8.44 6.68 10.17
N ASN A 39 9.62 6.83 10.78
CA ASN A 39 10.34 8.10 10.83
C ASN A 39 10.96 8.49 9.47
N GLN A 40 11.36 7.50 8.67
CA GLN A 40 11.77 7.74 7.28
C GLN A 40 10.57 8.11 6.41
N GLN A 41 9.48 7.37 6.59
CA GLN A 41 8.28 7.47 5.76
C GLN A 41 7.09 6.88 6.54
N ASN A 42 6.14 7.71 6.96
CA ASN A 42 5.10 7.28 7.91
C ASN A 42 3.98 6.49 7.24
N GLY A 43 4.19 5.18 7.10
CA GLY A 43 3.39 4.30 6.26
C GLY A 43 3.68 4.55 4.78
N GLY A 44 3.39 3.57 3.96
CA GLY A 44 3.63 3.67 2.52
C GLY A 44 3.78 2.32 1.86
N TYR A 45 4.07 2.37 0.57
CA TYR A 45 4.25 1.19 -0.25
C TYR A 45 5.69 0.72 -0.20
N THR A 46 5.93 -0.58 -0.12
CA THR A 46 7.28 -1.13 0.00
C THR A 46 8.04 -1.00 -1.32
N SER A 47 9.32 -0.63 -1.26
CA SER A 47 10.22 -0.62 -2.43
C SER A 47 10.49 -2.02 -3.00
N LYS A 48 10.24 -3.06 -2.20
CA LYS A 48 10.31 -4.48 -2.50
C LYS A 48 9.11 -5.12 -1.81
N SER A 49 8.24 -5.81 -2.53
CA SER A 49 6.92 -6.19 -2.02
C SER A 49 6.73 -7.68 -1.78
N TYR A 50 7.74 -8.52 -2.07
CA TYR A 50 7.62 -9.95 -1.84
C TYR A 50 8.40 -10.34 -0.59
N TYR A 51 7.75 -11.07 0.30
CA TYR A 51 8.41 -11.70 1.44
C TYR A 51 8.49 -13.21 1.19
N PRO A 52 9.69 -13.82 1.20
CA PRO A 52 9.85 -15.23 0.88
C PRO A 52 9.18 -16.14 1.91
N THR A 53 8.58 -17.22 1.43
CA THR A 53 7.95 -18.26 2.27
C THR A 53 8.44 -19.64 1.84
N HIS A 54 8.43 -20.59 2.78
CA HIS A 54 8.81 -21.98 2.52
C HIS A 54 7.67 -22.82 1.95
N GLU A 55 6.42 -22.35 2.08
CA GLU A 55 5.25 -22.97 1.50
C GLU A 55 4.50 -22.00 0.55
N PRO A 56 3.74 -22.52 -0.42
CA PRO A 56 2.91 -21.72 -1.31
C PRO A 56 1.88 -20.89 -0.55
N THR A 57 1.59 -19.71 -1.06
CA THR A 57 0.50 -18.85 -0.58
C THR A 57 -0.42 -18.50 -1.75
N SER A 58 -1.52 -17.83 -1.44
CA SER A 58 -2.43 -17.30 -2.46
C SER A 58 -1.77 -16.28 -3.40
N ASP A 59 -0.61 -15.71 -3.05
CA ASP A 59 0.11 -14.74 -3.88
C ASP A 59 1.16 -15.38 -4.79
N ALA A 60 1.91 -16.37 -4.28
CA ALA A 60 2.97 -17.03 -5.02
C ALA A 60 3.36 -18.38 -4.40
N LEU A 61 4.03 -19.22 -5.19
CA LEU A 61 4.53 -20.53 -4.74
C LEU A 61 5.58 -20.48 -3.62
N SER A 62 6.21 -19.33 -3.39
CA SER A 62 7.33 -19.17 -2.46
C SER A 62 7.44 -17.77 -1.86
N ALA A 63 6.34 -17.03 -1.83
CA ALA A 63 6.27 -15.73 -1.17
C ALA A 63 4.84 -15.31 -0.87
N VAL A 64 4.71 -14.32 0.01
CA VAL A 64 3.52 -13.44 0.13
C VAL A 64 3.81 -12.09 -0.51
N TYR A 65 2.78 -11.45 -1.07
CA TYR A 65 2.86 -10.11 -1.61
C TYR A 65 2.33 -9.10 -0.58
N ILE A 66 3.21 -8.25 -0.08
CA ILE A 66 2.94 -7.23 0.94
C ILE A 66 3.35 -5.87 0.35
N PRO A 67 2.44 -5.21 -0.41
CA PRO A 67 2.74 -3.98 -1.13
C PRO A 67 2.92 -2.76 -0.23
N TYR A 68 2.42 -2.79 1.00
CA TYR A 68 2.47 -1.64 1.90
C TYR A 68 2.67 -2.06 3.36
N ILE A 69 3.14 -1.12 4.17
CA ILE A 69 3.14 -1.21 5.64
C ILE A 69 2.38 -0.01 6.19
N ALA A 70 1.47 -0.26 7.13
CA ALA A 70 0.67 0.76 7.80
C ALA A 70 1.55 1.75 8.56
N GLY A 71 1.05 2.97 8.76
CA GLY A 71 1.76 4.03 9.49
C GLY A 71 1.19 4.32 10.87
N LEU A 72 1.70 5.38 11.49
CA LEU A 72 1.27 6.00 12.73
C LEU A 72 0.56 7.35 12.51
N SER A 73 -0.10 7.53 11.35
CA SER A 73 -0.81 8.78 11.09
C SER A 73 -2.02 8.91 12.03
N PRO A 74 -2.14 10.01 12.81
CA PRO A 74 -3.30 10.26 13.67
C PRO A 74 -4.54 10.73 12.87
N GLN A 75 -4.49 10.63 11.54
CA GLN A 75 -5.63 10.92 10.68
C GLN A 75 -6.23 9.60 10.21
N LYS A 76 -7.52 9.40 10.48
CA LYS A 76 -8.27 8.28 9.94
C LYS A 76 -8.26 8.33 8.42
N ASN A 77 -8.19 7.15 7.81
CA ASN A 77 -8.37 7.00 6.37
C ASN A 77 -9.73 7.53 5.95
N ARG A 78 -9.75 8.20 4.80
CA ARG A 78 -10.95 8.77 4.17
C ARG A 78 -11.40 7.95 2.96
N ALA A 79 -10.53 7.08 2.46
CA ALA A 79 -10.81 6.22 1.32
C ALA A 79 -10.07 4.88 1.41
N ALA A 80 -10.63 3.85 0.76
CA ALA A 80 -10.10 2.48 0.76
C ALA A 80 -8.73 2.33 0.06
N TYR A 81 -8.29 3.33 -0.71
CA TYR A 81 -6.99 3.33 -1.38
C TYR A 81 -5.88 4.01 -0.57
N GLU A 82 -6.19 4.60 0.59
CA GLU A 82 -5.21 5.23 1.47
C GLU A 82 -4.55 4.18 2.37
N VAL A 83 -3.24 4.33 2.61
CA VAL A 83 -2.50 3.46 3.53
C VAL A 83 -3.04 3.66 4.95
N PRO A 84 -3.48 2.59 5.64
CA PRO A 84 -4.04 2.67 6.98
C PRO A 84 -3.02 3.05 8.04
N SER A 85 -3.54 3.46 9.20
CA SER A 85 -2.74 3.63 10.40
C SER A 85 -3.04 2.55 11.43
N ILE A 86 -1.97 2.04 12.05
CA ILE A 86 -2.09 1.09 13.14
C ILE A 86 -2.75 1.69 14.38
N LEU A 87 -2.81 3.03 14.51
CA LEU A 87 -3.56 3.72 15.57
C LEU A 87 -5.08 3.47 15.51
N TYR A 88 -5.57 2.86 14.43
CA TYR A 88 -6.97 2.53 14.24
C TYR A 88 -7.15 1.03 14.00
N GLN A 89 -6.64 0.19 14.91
CA GLN A 89 -6.74 -1.27 14.80
C GLN A 89 -8.17 -1.78 14.56
N ASP A 90 -9.18 -1.16 15.18
CA ASP A 90 -10.59 -1.53 15.00
C ASP A 90 -11.15 -1.24 13.60
N GLN A 91 -10.41 -0.52 12.75
CA GLN A 91 -10.81 -0.24 11.37
C GLN A 91 -10.30 -1.28 10.36
N PHE A 92 -9.39 -2.17 10.77
CA PHE A 92 -9.02 -3.31 9.94
C PHE A 92 -10.16 -4.31 9.91
N THR A 93 -10.55 -4.72 8.70
CA THR A 93 -11.71 -5.58 8.44
C THR A 93 -11.58 -6.92 9.15
N HIS A 94 -10.35 -7.44 9.20
CA HIS A 94 -10.04 -8.74 9.76
C HIS A 94 -9.51 -8.70 11.19
N ARG A 95 -9.67 -7.56 11.90
CA ARG A 95 -9.21 -7.41 13.29
C ARG A 95 -9.72 -8.51 14.23
N GLN A 96 -10.92 -9.03 14.00
CA GLN A 96 -11.51 -10.12 14.79
C GLN A 96 -10.90 -11.51 14.54
N HIS A 97 -10.11 -11.68 13.47
CA HIS A 97 -9.51 -12.98 13.09
C HIS A 97 -8.10 -13.18 13.65
N VAL A 98 -7.57 -12.19 14.36
CA VAL A 98 -6.20 -12.18 14.89
C VAL A 98 -6.24 -11.86 16.38
N PRO A 99 -5.32 -12.43 17.20
CA PRO A 99 -5.43 -12.35 18.67
C PRO A 99 -5.38 -10.92 19.22
N ASP A 100 -5.93 -10.71 20.42
CA ASP A 100 -6.06 -9.37 21.03
C ASP A 100 -4.72 -8.69 21.38
N HIS A 101 -3.66 -9.45 21.65
CA HIS A 101 -2.30 -8.97 21.94
C HIS A 101 -1.47 -8.74 20.65
N THR A 102 -2.12 -8.39 19.54
CA THR A 102 -1.44 -8.23 18.25
C THR A 102 -1.81 -6.94 17.52
N LEU A 103 -0.90 -6.44 16.70
CA LEU A 103 -1.13 -5.25 15.87
C LEU A 103 -1.08 -5.62 14.39
N ILE A 104 -2.17 -5.42 13.67
CA ILE A 104 -2.17 -5.52 12.21
C ILE A 104 -1.35 -4.36 11.65
N ILE A 105 -0.39 -4.71 10.79
CA ILE A 105 0.50 -3.77 10.10
C ILE A 105 0.28 -3.78 8.58
N TYR A 106 -0.51 -4.72 8.07
CA TYR A 106 -0.93 -4.81 6.67
C TYR A 106 -2.21 -5.66 6.55
N GLU A 107 -3.13 -5.22 5.70
CA GLU A 107 -4.36 -5.92 5.32
C GLU A 107 -4.69 -5.61 3.85
N ASP A 108 -4.87 -6.64 3.03
CA ASP A 108 -5.35 -6.47 1.64
C ASP A 108 -6.32 -7.60 1.30
N GLY A 109 -7.61 -7.29 1.41
CA GLY A 109 -8.68 -8.29 1.45
C GLY A 109 -8.42 -9.30 2.59
N PRO A 110 -8.46 -10.62 2.32
CA PRO A 110 -8.34 -11.63 3.38
C PRO A 110 -6.90 -11.86 3.86
N ARG A 111 -5.90 -11.24 3.22
CA ARG A 111 -4.48 -11.37 3.57
C ARG A 111 -4.11 -10.33 4.63
N VAL A 112 -3.62 -10.79 5.77
CA VAL A 112 -3.31 -9.94 6.92
C VAL A 112 -1.91 -10.27 7.43
N VAL A 113 -1.12 -9.25 7.77
CA VAL A 113 0.16 -9.39 8.48
C VAL A 113 0.09 -8.58 9.76
N TYR A 114 0.52 -9.21 10.85
CA TYR A 114 0.43 -8.64 12.19
C TYR A 114 1.67 -8.92 13.03
N LEU A 115 1.90 -8.06 14.03
CA LEU A 115 2.90 -8.23 15.08
C LEU A 115 2.28 -9.03 16.22
N ASP A 116 2.89 -10.16 16.57
CA ASP A 116 2.44 -11.05 17.63
C ASP A 116 3.32 -10.92 18.88
N TYR A 117 2.77 -10.28 19.92
CA TYR A 117 3.48 -10.04 21.18
C TYR A 117 3.50 -11.25 22.12
N ASP A 118 2.62 -12.24 21.94
CA ASP A 118 2.68 -13.49 22.72
C ASP A 118 3.84 -14.38 22.26
N LYS A 119 4.30 -14.19 21.01
CA LYS A 119 5.47 -14.85 20.44
C LYS A 119 6.76 -14.02 20.52
N ALA A 120 6.75 -12.93 21.30
CA ALA A 120 7.86 -12.00 21.34
C ALA A 120 9.11 -12.60 21.99
N LEU A 121 10.28 -12.34 21.41
CA LEU A 121 11.57 -12.68 22.02
C LEU A 121 11.89 -11.78 23.23
N THR A 122 11.48 -10.52 23.14
CA THR A 122 11.52 -9.49 24.18
C THR A 122 10.27 -8.61 24.04
N PRO A 123 9.87 -7.81 25.05
CA PRO A 123 8.65 -7.00 24.95
C PRO A 123 8.56 -6.08 23.73
N GLN A 124 9.69 -5.64 23.16
CA GLN A 124 9.76 -4.79 21.97
C GLN A 124 10.14 -5.54 20.67
N GLU A 125 10.24 -6.86 20.70
CA GLU A 125 10.56 -7.69 19.51
C GLU A 125 9.49 -8.79 19.32
N PRO A 126 8.24 -8.42 18.98
CA PRO A 126 7.18 -9.33 18.59
C PRO A 126 7.52 -10.06 17.29
N ALA A 127 7.02 -11.29 17.16
CA ALA A 127 7.10 -12.03 15.91
C ALA A 127 6.22 -11.37 14.84
N VAL A 128 6.52 -11.62 13.57
CA VAL A 128 5.69 -11.19 12.44
C VAL A 128 4.98 -12.41 11.87
N CYS A 129 3.65 -12.38 11.90
CA CYS A 129 2.80 -13.47 11.46
C CYS A 129 1.92 -13.03 10.30
N TYR A 130 1.50 -14.00 9.50
CA TYR A 130 0.60 -13.83 8.38
C TYR A 130 -0.59 -14.78 8.51
N ILE A 131 -1.75 -14.30 8.10
CA ILE A 131 -2.93 -15.11 7.91
C ILE A 131 -3.59 -14.77 6.57
N ASP A 132 -4.01 -15.80 5.85
CA ASP A 132 -5.01 -15.68 4.79
C ASP A 132 -6.34 -16.24 5.29
N THR A 133 -7.27 -15.35 5.61
CA THR A 133 -8.59 -15.73 6.15
C THR A 133 -9.49 -16.43 5.13
N GLU A 134 -9.18 -16.34 3.84
CA GLU A 134 -9.94 -17.04 2.77
C GLU A 134 -9.56 -18.53 2.72
N THR A 135 -8.30 -18.85 2.99
CA THR A 135 -7.76 -20.22 2.89
C THR A 135 -7.46 -20.85 4.26
N ASP A 136 -7.66 -20.10 5.34
CA ASP A 136 -7.27 -20.46 6.72
C ASP A 136 -5.79 -20.86 6.84
N GLN A 137 -4.93 -20.20 6.05
CA GLN A 137 -3.49 -20.41 6.11
C GLN A 137 -2.87 -19.48 7.16
N TRP A 138 -2.06 -20.05 8.05
CA TRP A 138 -1.33 -19.33 9.08
C TRP A 138 0.16 -19.56 8.92
N LEU A 139 0.94 -18.46 8.95
CA LEU A 139 2.38 -18.49 8.73
C LEU A 139 3.11 -17.62 9.75
N ASP A 140 4.19 -18.14 10.31
CA ASP A 140 5.19 -17.33 11.00
C ASP A 140 6.20 -16.82 9.95
N LEU A 141 6.14 -15.52 9.67
CA LEU A 141 7.00 -14.91 8.65
C LEU A 141 8.41 -14.63 9.20
N ALA A 142 8.50 -14.06 10.40
CA ALA A 142 9.78 -13.73 11.03
C ALA A 142 9.68 -13.77 12.56
N SER A 143 10.80 -14.03 13.24
CA SER A 143 10.89 -13.99 14.70
C SER A 143 10.87 -12.56 15.29
N CYS A 144 11.14 -11.55 14.47
CA CYS A 144 11.11 -10.15 14.86
C CYS A 144 10.88 -9.22 13.65
N PHE A 145 10.47 -7.97 13.90
CA PHE A 145 10.18 -7.02 12.82
C PHE A 145 11.45 -6.59 12.04
N SER A 146 12.60 -6.55 12.71
CA SER A 146 13.88 -6.21 12.04
C SER A 146 14.22 -7.23 10.95
N ASP A 147 14.10 -8.52 11.25
CA ASP A 147 14.37 -9.59 10.27
C ASP A 147 13.34 -9.56 9.15
N PHE A 148 12.08 -9.29 9.47
CA PHE A 148 11.00 -9.16 8.50
C PHE A 148 11.33 -8.11 7.41
N ILE A 149 11.71 -6.89 7.78
CA ILE A 149 11.99 -5.81 6.80
C ILE A 149 13.29 -5.99 6.00
N GLN A 150 14.20 -6.85 6.47
CA GLN A 150 15.47 -7.14 5.80
C GLN A 150 15.31 -8.16 4.67
N ASN A 151 14.37 -9.09 4.79
CA ASN A 151 14.21 -10.22 3.87
C ASN A 151 13.31 -9.96 2.66
N PHE A 152 12.76 -8.75 2.50
CA PHE A 152 11.96 -8.41 1.32
C PHE A 152 12.77 -8.46 0.02
N GLU A 153 12.15 -9.05 -1.01
CA GLU A 153 12.70 -9.30 -2.34
C GLU A 153 11.98 -8.48 -3.41
N HIS A 154 12.74 -8.13 -4.46
CA HIS A 154 12.12 -7.70 -5.71
C HIS A 154 11.85 -8.93 -6.56
N ARG A 155 10.62 -9.07 -7.07
CA ARG A 155 10.27 -10.11 -8.02
C ARG A 155 9.57 -9.46 -9.22
N TYR A 156 9.95 -9.89 -10.41
CA TYR A 156 9.36 -9.43 -11.65
C TYR A 156 8.07 -10.21 -11.90
N PHE A 157 6.94 -9.59 -11.59
CA PHE A 157 5.61 -10.09 -11.93
C PHE A 157 4.89 -9.10 -12.83
N GLU A 158 3.83 -9.57 -13.48
CA GLU A 158 2.88 -8.67 -14.14
C GLU A 158 2.31 -7.68 -13.11
N LEU A 159 2.08 -6.44 -13.58
CA LEU A 159 1.54 -5.35 -12.78
C LEU A 159 0.07 -5.14 -13.18
N PRO A 160 -0.89 -5.10 -12.23
CA PRO A 160 -0.73 -5.32 -10.79
C PRO A 160 -0.49 -6.79 -10.44
N ALA A 161 0.19 -7.03 -9.32
CA ALA A 161 0.52 -8.38 -8.87
C ALA A 161 -0.75 -9.23 -8.67
N PRO A 162 -0.91 -10.38 -9.37
CA PRO A 162 -2.05 -11.29 -9.17
C PRO A 162 -2.04 -11.93 -7.77
N PRO A 163 -3.12 -12.60 -7.34
CA PRO A 163 -4.38 -12.82 -8.06
C PRO A 163 -5.44 -11.73 -7.86
N MET A 164 -5.24 -10.83 -6.89
CA MET A 164 -6.26 -9.85 -6.52
C MET A 164 -6.13 -8.53 -7.28
N ARG A 165 -7.28 -7.85 -7.45
CA ARG A 165 -7.37 -6.48 -7.96
C ARG A 165 -7.87 -5.56 -6.86
N THR A 166 -6.97 -5.16 -5.97
CA THR A 166 -7.25 -4.22 -4.88
C THR A 166 -6.60 -2.86 -5.15
N PHE A 167 -7.06 -1.83 -4.45
CA PHE A 167 -6.43 -0.52 -4.55
C PHE A 167 -4.97 -0.52 -4.12
N HIS A 168 -4.61 -1.30 -3.09
CA HIS A 168 -3.23 -1.35 -2.63
C HIS A 168 -2.30 -1.98 -3.67
N ARG A 169 -2.74 -3.07 -4.32
CA ARG A 169 -1.99 -3.67 -5.44
C ARG A 169 -1.90 -2.73 -6.64
N ALA A 170 -3.00 -2.05 -6.98
CA ALA A 170 -3.02 -1.08 -8.06
C ALA A 170 -2.09 0.12 -7.78
N ASN A 171 -2.14 0.66 -6.56
CA ASN A 171 -1.27 1.76 -6.14
C ASN A 171 0.21 1.36 -6.18
N ALA A 172 0.55 0.17 -5.67
CA ALA A 172 1.91 -0.35 -5.79
C ALA A 172 2.33 -0.49 -7.25
N ALA A 173 1.45 -1.00 -8.11
CA ALA A 173 1.70 -1.16 -9.53
C ALA A 173 1.99 0.18 -10.23
N PHE A 174 1.18 1.21 -9.97
CA PHE A 174 1.46 2.57 -10.48
C PHE A 174 2.79 3.09 -9.94
N LEU A 175 3.07 3.00 -8.63
CA LEU A 175 4.37 3.43 -8.08
C LEU A 175 5.58 2.76 -8.72
N HIS A 176 5.43 1.50 -9.14
CA HIS A 176 6.50 0.69 -9.73
C HIS A 176 6.51 0.70 -11.26
N ALA A 177 5.56 1.35 -11.93
CA ALA A 177 5.54 1.44 -13.39
C ALA A 177 6.69 2.34 -13.90
N GLN A 178 7.65 1.74 -14.61
CA GLN A 178 8.84 2.42 -15.12
C GLN A 178 8.80 2.66 -16.63
N THR A 179 7.86 2.06 -17.35
CA THR A 179 7.75 2.18 -18.80
C THR A 179 6.35 2.58 -19.24
N SER A 180 6.26 3.23 -20.40
CA SER A 180 4.98 3.57 -21.04
C SER A 180 4.13 2.33 -21.31
N GLN A 181 4.73 1.19 -21.63
CA GLN A 181 4.00 -0.07 -21.84
C GLN A 181 3.36 -0.58 -20.55
N GLN A 182 4.09 -0.61 -19.44
CA GLN A 182 3.55 -1.00 -18.13
C GLN A 182 2.42 -0.05 -17.72
N LEU A 183 2.65 1.25 -17.86
CA LEU A 183 1.69 2.26 -17.49
C LEU A 183 0.42 2.22 -18.36
N ALA A 184 0.55 1.97 -19.66
CA ALA A 184 -0.59 1.79 -20.56
C ALA A 184 -1.45 0.60 -20.15
N ALA A 185 -0.82 -0.55 -19.84
CA ALA A 185 -1.54 -1.74 -19.38
C ALA A 185 -2.30 -1.47 -18.06
N LEU A 186 -1.71 -0.73 -17.13
CA LEU A 186 -2.40 -0.32 -15.90
C LEU A 186 -3.58 0.62 -16.18
N TRP A 187 -3.44 1.54 -17.13
CA TRP A 187 -4.54 2.44 -17.47
C TRP A 187 -5.72 1.71 -18.09
N GLU A 188 -5.46 0.73 -18.95
CA GLU A 188 -6.45 -0.14 -19.58
C GLU A 188 -7.14 -1.03 -18.54
N GLU A 189 -6.36 -1.69 -17.67
CA GLU A 189 -6.88 -2.57 -16.60
C GLU A 189 -7.89 -1.85 -15.68
N PHE A 190 -7.69 -0.55 -15.44
CA PHE A 190 -8.52 0.23 -14.52
C PHE A 190 -9.40 1.28 -15.20
N GLU A 191 -9.53 1.25 -16.54
CA GLU A 191 -10.22 2.30 -17.30
C GLU A 191 -11.72 2.40 -16.98
N ASP A 192 -12.35 1.28 -16.65
CA ASP A 192 -13.77 1.18 -16.31
C ASP A 192 -14.05 1.36 -14.82
N SER A 193 -13.00 1.57 -14.00
CA SER A 193 -13.11 1.67 -12.55
C SER A 193 -14.18 2.70 -12.15
N PRO A 194 -15.14 2.33 -11.26
CA PRO A 194 -16.16 3.25 -10.79
C PRO A 194 -15.58 4.33 -9.87
N HIS A 195 -14.36 4.14 -9.35
CA HIS A 195 -13.69 5.06 -8.43
C HIS A 195 -12.88 6.11 -9.21
N LYS A 196 -13.56 6.96 -9.96
CA LYS A 196 -12.92 7.95 -10.83
C LYS A 196 -12.06 8.96 -10.08
N GLU A 197 -12.39 9.31 -8.84
CA GLU A 197 -11.51 10.15 -8.01
C GLU A 197 -10.12 9.52 -7.80
N TRP A 198 -10.06 8.20 -7.56
CA TRP A 198 -8.80 7.48 -7.38
C TRP A 198 -8.00 7.43 -8.69
N TYR A 199 -8.66 7.08 -9.79
CA TYR A 199 -8.04 7.05 -11.11
C TYR A 199 -7.45 8.41 -11.50
N PHE A 200 -8.21 9.49 -11.26
CA PHE A 200 -7.77 10.86 -11.56
C PHE A 200 -6.69 11.39 -10.61
N LYS A 201 -6.58 10.87 -9.38
CA LYS A 201 -5.42 11.15 -8.51
C LYS A 201 -4.12 10.60 -9.12
N TRP A 202 -4.17 9.41 -9.71
CA TRP A 202 -3.03 8.86 -10.46
C TRP A 202 -2.74 9.63 -11.73
N LEU A 203 -3.76 9.97 -12.54
CA LEU A 203 -3.56 10.79 -13.74
C LEU A 203 -2.91 12.14 -13.39
N ASN A 204 -3.36 12.79 -12.32
CA ASN A 204 -2.78 14.04 -11.83
C ASN A 204 -1.32 13.88 -11.40
N TYR A 205 -0.96 12.75 -10.79
CA TYR A 205 0.42 12.45 -10.45
C TYR A 205 1.28 12.33 -11.73
N TYR A 206 0.84 11.52 -12.70
CA TYR A 206 1.56 11.33 -13.96
C TYR A 206 1.54 12.53 -14.90
N SER A 207 0.65 13.51 -14.70
CA SER A 207 0.74 14.77 -15.42
C SER A 207 1.93 15.62 -14.97
N GLN A 208 2.62 15.27 -13.88
CA GLN A 208 3.68 16.06 -13.25
C GLN A 208 5.03 15.33 -13.14
N VAL A 209 5.14 14.11 -13.68
CA VAL A 209 6.42 13.36 -13.65
C VAL A 209 7.41 13.92 -14.66
N ASN A 210 8.70 13.65 -14.48
CA ASN A 210 9.76 14.16 -15.37
C ASN A 210 10.04 13.26 -16.59
N ASP A 211 9.12 12.36 -16.94
CA ASP A 211 9.25 11.45 -18.09
C ASP A 211 8.17 11.75 -19.14
N PRO A 212 8.53 12.36 -20.28
CA PRO A 212 7.58 12.69 -21.35
C PRO A 212 6.80 11.48 -21.87
N SER A 213 7.40 10.29 -21.89
CA SER A 213 6.73 9.08 -22.39
C SER A 213 5.60 8.64 -21.46
N LEU A 214 5.77 8.80 -20.15
CA LEU A 214 4.75 8.50 -19.14
C LEU A 214 3.65 9.56 -19.12
N ILE A 215 4.02 10.84 -19.31
CA ILE A 215 3.04 11.94 -19.46
C ILE A 215 2.14 11.67 -20.67
N VAL A 216 2.73 11.42 -21.86
CA VAL A 216 1.96 11.17 -23.10
C VAL A 216 1.05 9.95 -22.95
N THR A 217 1.55 8.87 -22.33
CA THR A 217 0.76 7.66 -22.09
C THR A 217 -0.44 7.95 -21.19
N SER A 218 -0.24 8.70 -20.11
CA SER A 218 -1.30 9.06 -19.17
C SER A 218 -2.28 10.08 -19.73
N TYR A 219 -1.81 10.99 -20.59
CA TYR A 219 -2.69 11.91 -21.31
C TYR A 219 -3.66 11.17 -22.23
N ARG A 220 -3.19 10.13 -22.96
CA ARG A 220 -4.07 9.28 -23.78
C ARG A 220 -5.13 8.58 -22.94
N ALA A 221 -4.76 8.08 -21.76
CA ALA A 221 -5.71 7.49 -20.82
C ALA A 221 -6.76 8.52 -20.35
N MET A 222 -6.34 9.75 -20.04
CA MET A 222 -7.27 10.85 -19.70
C MET A 222 -8.22 11.19 -20.86
N GLN A 223 -7.73 11.21 -22.11
CA GLN A 223 -8.56 11.44 -23.29
C GLN A 223 -9.60 10.32 -23.49
N HIS A 224 -9.19 9.07 -23.26
CA HIS A 224 -10.11 7.93 -23.29
C HIS A 224 -11.22 8.08 -22.22
N GLN A 225 -10.88 8.54 -21.01
CA GLN A 225 -11.88 8.86 -19.97
C GLN A 225 -12.85 9.96 -20.43
N GLU A 226 -12.36 11.00 -21.10
CA GLU A 226 -13.20 12.09 -21.65
C GLU A 226 -14.16 11.60 -22.74
N GLU A 227 -13.71 10.68 -23.60
CA GLU A 227 -14.50 10.16 -24.71
C GLU A 227 -15.58 9.16 -24.25
N TYR A 228 -15.20 8.18 -23.45
CA TYR A 228 -16.06 7.03 -23.13
C TYR A 228 -16.76 7.15 -21.76
N PHE A 229 -16.20 7.94 -20.83
CA PHE A 229 -16.67 8.02 -19.44
C PHE A 229 -17.06 9.45 -19.02
N ARG A 230 -17.37 10.34 -19.97
CA ARG A 230 -17.65 11.77 -19.76
C ARG A 230 -18.62 12.08 -18.60
N ARG A 231 -19.64 11.24 -18.41
CA ARG A 231 -20.68 11.43 -17.37
C ARG A 231 -20.20 11.13 -15.95
N TYR A 232 -19.05 10.50 -15.81
CA TYR A 232 -18.49 10.04 -14.53
C TYR A 232 -17.19 10.76 -14.15
N LEU A 233 -16.79 11.78 -14.93
CA LEU A 233 -15.57 12.52 -14.65
C LEU A 233 -15.68 13.24 -13.29
N PRO A 234 -14.64 13.15 -12.44
CA PRO A 234 -14.64 13.77 -11.13
C PRO A 234 -14.43 15.28 -11.22
N ASP A 235 -14.75 16.01 -10.14
CA ASP A 235 -14.68 17.48 -10.09
C ASP A 235 -13.27 18.03 -10.39
N ASN A 236 -12.21 17.27 -10.11
CA ASN A 236 -10.83 17.68 -10.39
C ASN A 236 -10.40 17.47 -11.85
N TYR A 237 -11.22 16.87 -12.71
CA TYR A 237 -10.90 16.62 -14.13
C TYR A 237 -10.38 17.88 -14.87
N PRO A 238 -11.02 19.07 -14.79
CA PRO A 238 -10.55 20.24 -15.52
C PRO A 238 -9.12 20.65 -15.14
N GLN A 239 -8.78 20.51 -13.86
CA GLN A 239 -7.42 20.80 -13.37
C GLN A 239 -6.40 19.79 -13.92
N VAL A 240 -6.75 18.49 -13.90
CA VAL A 240 -5.87 17.44 -14.42
C VAL A 240 -5.61 17.62 -15.92
N LYS A 241 -6.66 17.96 -16.68
CA LYS A 241 -6.53 18.26 -18.12
C LYS A 241 -5.60 19.44 -18.36
N ALA A 242 -5.78 20.55 -17.64
CA ALA A 242 -4.92 21.72 -17.77
C ALA A 242 -3.45 21.40 -17.44
N ASN A 243 -3.18 20.53 -16.46
CA ASN A 243 -1.82 20.10 -16.13
C ASN A 243 -1.15 19.36 -17.30
N PHE A 244 -1.87 18.44 -17.96
CA PHE A 244 -1.33 17.75 -19.14
C PHE A 244 -1.08 18.70 -20.31
N GLU A 245 -2.04 19.57 -20.62
CA GLU A 245 -1.93 20.54 -21.72
C GLU A 245 -0.73 21.48 -21.54
N SER A 246 -0.49 21.94 -20.31
CA SER A 246 0.67 22.76 -19.97
C SER A 246 1.99 22.02 -20.15
N ASN A 247 2.08 20.76 -19.75
CA ASN A 247 3.33 19.99 -19.77
C ASN A 247 3.67 19.39 -21.13
N LEU A 248 2.70 19.26 -22.04
CA LEU A 248 2.92 18.82 -23.42
C LEU A 248 3.22 19.99 -24.38
N SER A 249 3.01 21.23 -23.95
CA SER A 249 3.28 22.44 -24.73
C SER A 249 4.70 22.99 -24.52
N ASN A 250 5.45 22.44 -23.55
CA ASN A 250 6.83 22.78 -23.22
C ASN A 250 7.80 21.72 -23.75
#